data_AF-X1UJC5-F1
#
_entry.id   AF-X1UJC5-F1
#
_cell.length_a   1.000
_cell.length_b   1.000
_cell.length_c   1.000
_cell.angle_alpha   90.00
_cell.angle_beta   90.00
_cell.angle_gamma   90.00
#
_symmetry.space_group_name_H-M   'P 1'
#
loop_
_entity.id
_entity.type
_entity.pdbx_description
1 polymer ?
#
loop_
_entity_poly.entity_id
_entity_poly.type
_entity_poly.pdbx_seq_one_letter_code
_entity_poly.pdbx_strand_id
1 'polypeptide(L)' 'DFDLVKDLEFICPTHCTQFKSEIRSRYPGKYVSGGVGKVIEI' A
#
# COMPACT_ATOMS: atom_id res chain seq x y z
N ASP A 1 12.88 4.75 -6.00
CA ASP A 1 13.25 3.41 -5.51
C ASP A 1 12.24 3.01 -4.43
N PHE A 2 11.69 1.80 -4.48
CA PHE A 2 10.71 1.28 -3.50
C PHE A 2 11.30 0.19 -2.60
N ASP A 3 12.61 -0.04 -2.65
CA ASP A 3 13.25 -1.12 -1.89
C ASP A 3 13.09 -0.95 -0.37
N LEU A 4 12.90 0.26 0.12
CA LEU A 4 12.64 0.53 1.54
C LEU A 4 11.33 -0.09 2.06
N VAL A 5 10.35 -0.34 1.19
CA VAL A 5 9.06 -0.93 1.58
C VAL A 5 8.95 -2.41 1.24
N LYS A 6 9.98 -3.00 0.64
CA LYS A 6 9.95 -4.38 0.15
C LYS A 6 9.76 -5.41 1.27
N ASP A 7 10.22 -5.12 2.48
CA ASP A 7 10.17 -6.03 3.62
C ASP A 7 8.95 -5.79 4.52
N LEU A 8 8.14 -4.76 4.24
CA LEU A 8 6.88 -4.55 4.92
C LEU A 8 5.91 -5.69 4.59
N GLU A 9 5.08 -6.07 5.55
CA GLU A 9 4.05 -7.08 5.36
C GLU A 9 2.87 -6.53 4.55
N PHE A 10 2.46 -5.28 4.84
CA PHE A 10 1.36 -4.59 4.17
C PHE A 10 1.74 -3.16 3.79
N ILE A 11 1.17 -2.66 2.71
CA ILE A 11 1.31 -1.27 2.23
C ILE A 11 -0.10 -0.72 1.98
N CYS A 12 -0.52 0.25 2.80
CA CYS A 12 -1.85 0.88 2.71
C CYS A 12 -1.78 2.37 2.32
N PRO A 13 -1.57 2.70 1.03
CA PRO A 13 -1.44 4.08 0.60
C PRO A 13 -2.80 4.79 0.48
N THR A 14 -2.92 6.01 1.00
CA THR A 14 -4.18 6.78 1.13
C THR A 14 -4.07 8.20 0.55
N HIS A 15 -5.20 8.90 0.45
CA HIS A 15 -5.33 10.32 0.05
C HIS A 15 -4.44 10.72 -1.14
N CYS A 16 -3.34 11.42 -0.87
CA CYS A 16 -2.49 12.05 -1.87
C CYS A 16 -1.26 11.23 -2.24
N THR A 17 -1.12 9.97 -1.78
CA THR A 17 0.02 9.12 -2.21
C THR A 17 0.07 9.08 -3.74
N GLN A 18 1.15 9.58 -4.34
CA GLN A 18 1.25 9.78 -5.78
C GLN A 18 1.39 8.44 -6.53
N PHE A 19 2.20 7.52 -6.00
CA PHE A 19 2.60 6.29 -6.70
C PHE A 19 1.71 5.08 -6.37
N LYS A 20 0.42 5.26 -6.06
CA LYS A 20 -0.49 4.15 -5.68
C LYS A 20 -0.53 3.04 -6.72
N SER A 21 -0.66 3.40 -8.00
CA SER A 21 -0.71 2.45 -9.11
C SER A 21 0.59 1.65 -9.24
N GLU A 22 1.73 2.31 -9.10
CA GLU A 22 3.04 1.67 -9.20
C GLU A 22 3.31 0.75 -8.00
N ILE A 23 2.99 1.18 -6.78
CA ILE A 23 3.09 0.36 -5.57
C ILE A 23 2.20 -0.88 -5.70
N ARG A 24 0.97 -0.73 -6.19
CA ARG A 24 0.04 -1.86 -6.42
C ARG A 24 0.57 -2.85 -7.47
N SER A 25 1.19 -2.34 -8.53
CA SER A 25 1.79 -3.17 -9.59
C SER A 25 3.00 -3.95 -9.10
N ARG A 26 3.88 -3.31 -8.31
CA ARG A 26 5.11 -3.92 -7.79
C ARG A 26 4.85 -4.89 -6.63
N TYR A 27 3.91 -4.58 -5.74
CA TYR A 27 3.64 -5.37 -4.54
C TYR A 27 2.15 -5.73 -4.39
N PRO A 28 1.55 -6.43 -5.36
CA PRO A 28 0.11 -6.69 -5.37
C PRO A 28 -0.37 -7.50 -4.16
N GLY A 29 0.45 -8.42 -3.65
CA GLY A 29 0.12 -9.22 -2.46
C GLY A 29 0.26 -8.48 -1.13
N LYS A 30 0.90 -7.31 -1.13
CA LYS A 30 1.10 -6.46 0.07
C LYS A 30 0.19 -5.23 0.05
N TYR A 31 -0.36 -4.89 -1.11
CA TYR A 31 -1.16 -3.68 -1.30
C TYR A 31 -2.54 -3.83 -0.68
N VAL A 32 -2.85 -2.97 0.28
CA VAL A 32 -4.19 -2.86 0.88
C VAL A 32 -4.78 -1.51 0.51
N SER A 33 -5.97 -1.49 -0.10
CA SER A 33 -6.66 -0.23 -0.37
C SER A 33 -7.08 0.43 0.95
N GLY A 34 -6.73 1.69 1.19
CA GLY A 34 -7.21 2.44 2.35
C GLY A 34 -8.40 3.34 2.03
N GLY A 35 -9.13 3.78 3.05
CA GLY A 35 -10.28 4.68 2.89
C GLY A 35 -10.87 5.08 4.24
N VAL A 36 -11.62 6.17 4.26
CA VAL A 36 -12.32 6.62 5.47
C VAL A 36 -13.26 5.53 5.96
N GLY A 37 -13.22 5.24 7.26
CA GLY A 37 -14.06 4.20 7.89
C GLY A 37 -13.62 2.76 7.61
N LYS A 38 -12.51 2.54 6.90
CA LYS A 38 -11.99 1.19 6.69
C LYS A 38 -11.21 0.71 7.92
N VAL A 39 -11.62 -0.43 8.47
CA VAL A 39 -10.88 -1.17 9.50
C VAL A 39 -10.03 -2.25 8.81
N ILE A 40 -8.77 -2.37 9.20
CA ILE A 40 -7.84 -3.41 8.75
C ILE A 40 -7.51 -4.24 9.97
N GLU A 41 -7.91 -5.51 9.97
CA GLU A 41 -7.52 -6.49 10.98
C GLU A 41 -6.21 -7.14 10.55
N ILE A 42 -5.28 -7.28 11.50
CA ILE A 42 -3.92 -7.80 11.31
C ILE A 42 -3.79 -9.08 12.12
#